data_AF-A0A962AH37-F1
#
_entry.id   AF-A0A962AH37-F1
#
_cell.length_a   1.000
_cell.length_b   1.000
_cell.length_c   1.000
_cell.angle_alpha   90.00
_cell.angle_beta   90.00
_cell.angle_gamma   90.00
#
_symmetry.space_group_name_H-M   'P 1'
#
loop_
_entity.id
_entity.type
_entity.pdbx_description
1 polymer ?
#
loop_
_entity_poly.entity_id
_entity_poly.type
_entity_poly.pdbx_seq_one_letter_code
_entity_poly.pdbx_strand_id
1 'polypeptide(L)' 'MTNRIDTVFKTIRRPALVTFITAGDPDYASSLAILKSLPGAGADIIELGM' A
#
# COMPACT_ATOMS: atom_id res chain seq x y z
N MET A 1 -1.22 -21.49 6.12
CA MET A 1 -0.21 -20.74 5.34
C MET A 1 -0.14 -19.32 5.88
N THR A 2 1.04 -18.68 5.88
CA THR A 2 1.19 -17.25 6.24
C THR A 2 1.37 -16.47 4.94
N ASN A 3 0.49 -15.51 4.66
CA ASN A 3 0.59 -14.59 3.51
C ASN A 3 1.26 -13.26 3.92
N ARG A 4 1.43 -12.34 2.97
CA ARG A 4 2.09 -11.03 3.23
C ARG A 4 1.32 -10.18 4.25
N ILE A 5 -0.01 -10.21 4.22
CA ILE A 5 -0.87 -9.48 5.16
C ILE A 5 -0.68 -10.06 6.57
N ASP A 6 -0.66 -11.38 6.70
CA ASP A 6 -0.38 -12.04 7.99
C ASP A 6 1.00 -11.64 8.53
N THR A 7 2.01 -11.53 7.67
CA THR A 7 3.36 -11.09 8.06
C THR A 7 3.35 -9.65 8.59
N VAL A 8 2.62 -8.73 7.95
CA VAL A 8 2.49 -7.34 8.43
C VAL A 8 1.88 -7.34 9.84
N PHE A 9 0.74 -8.00 10.05
CA PHE A 9 0.07 -7.98 11.35
C PHE A 9 0.81 -8.74 12.45
N LYS A 10 1.62 -9.76 12.11
CA LYS A 10 2.47 -10.45 13.08
C LYS A 10 3.69 -9.63 13.53
N THR A 11 4.15 -8.69 12.71
CA THR A 11 5.42 -7.96 12.95
C THR A 11 5.20 -6.52 13.44
N ILE A 12 4.09 -5.89 13.05
CA ILE A 12 3.79 -4.51 13.40
C ILE A 12 3.50 -4.35 14.91
N ARG A 13 4.03 -3.29 15.51
CA ARG A 13 3.84 -2.93 16.94
C ARG A 13 3.08 -1.61 17.14
N ARG A 14 2.44 -1.15 16.07
CA ARG A 14 1.63 0.07 15.97
C ARG A 14 0.37 -0.23 15.15
N PRO A 15 -0.65 0.64 15.14
CA PRO A 15 -1.74 0.54 14.17
C PRO A 15 -1.19 0.51 12.73
N ALA A 16 -1.76 -0.33 11.88
CA ALA A 16 -1.40 -0.41 10.46
C ALA A 16 -2.08 0.72 9.67
N LEU A 17 -1.33 1.37 8.79
CA LEU A 17 -1.83 2.31 7.80
C LEU A 17 -2.11 1.56 6.51
N VAL A 18 -3.39 1.51 6.14
CA VAL A 18 -3.86 0.95 4.87
C VAL A 18 -4.29 2.11 3.98
N THR A 19 -3.65 2.28 2.83
CA THR A 19 -3.96 3.36 1.89
C THR A 19 -4.64 2.80 0.64
N PHE A 20 -5.67 3.49 0.17
CA PHE A 20 -6.34 3.19 -1.09
C PHE A 20 -5.93 4.19 -2.18
N ILE A 21 -5.68 3.70 -3.39
CA ILE A 21 -5.60 4.51 -4.61
C ILE A 21 -6.32 3.82 -5.78
N THR A 22 -6.82 4.60 -6.74
CA THR A 22 -7.33 4.08 -8.01
C THR A 22 -6.17 3.93 -9.01
N ALA A 23 -6.05 2.77 -9.64
CA ALA A 23 -5.03 2.51 -10.64
C ALA A 23 -5.22 3.42 -11.86
N GLY A 24 -4.14 4.10 -12.25
CA GLY A 24 -4.14 4.96 -13.44
C GLY A 24 -4.72 6.36 -13.23
N ASP A 25 -5.18 6.71 -12.03
CA ASP A 25 -5.65 8.07 -11.69
C ASP A 25 -4.49 8.93 -11.14
N PRO A 26 -4.31 10.19 -11.56
CA PRO A 26 -4.97 10.86 -12.70
C PRO A 26 -4.40 10.44 -14.07
N ASP A 27 -3.24 9.80 -14.10
CA ASP A 27 -2.62 9.19 -15.28
C ASP A 27 -1.67 8.06 -14.86
N TYR A 28 -1.21 7.25 -15.81
CA TYR A 28 -0.33 6.11 -15.53
C TYR A 28 0.98 6.51 -14.84
N ALA A 29 1.64 7.58 -15.29
CA ALA A 29 2.93 8.00 -14.76
C ALA A 29 2.79 8.52 -13.33
N SER A 30 1.78 9.35 -13.08
CA SER A 30 1.44 9.87 -11.75
C SER A 30 1.02 8.75 -10.79
N SER A 31 0.11 7.87 -11.21
CA SER A 31 -0.37 6.74 -10.40
C SER A 31 0.78 5.78 -10.02
N LEU A 32 1.67 5.47 -10.97
CA LEU A 32 2.84 4.64 -10.71
C LEU A 32 3.83 5.31 -9.75
N ALA A 33 4.05 6.62 -9.89
CA ALA A 33 4.92 7.39 -9.00
C ALA A 33 4.36 7.39 -7.56
N ILE A 34 3.06 7.64 -7.40
CA ILE A 34 2.35 7.57 -6.12
C ILE A 34 2.50 6.16 -5.52
N LEU A 35 2.11 5.12 -6.25
CA LEU A 35 2.17 3.72 -5.80
C LEU A 35 3.55 3.33 -5.27
N LYS A 36 4.63 3.73 -5.98
CA LYS A 36 6.01 3.45 -5.58
C LYS A 36 6.46 4.21 -4.33
N SER A 37 5.88 5.40 -4.07
CA SER A 37 6.25 6.23 -2.93
C SER A 37 5.58 5.81 -1.61
N LEU A 38 4.38 5.21 -1.68
CA LEU A 38 3.56 4.87 -0.51
C LEU A 38 4.27 4.03 0.57
N PRO A 39 5.10 3.01 0.24
CA PRO A 39 5.84 2.27 1.25
C PRO A 39 6.81 3.15 2.05
N GLY A 40 7.50 4.08 1.37
CA GLY A 40 8.41 5.04 2.02
C GLY A 40 7.69 6.12 2.81
N ALA A 41 6.43 6.40 2.47
CA ALA A 41 5.56 7.31 3.21
C ALA A 41 4.89 6.66 4.44
N GLY A 42 5.07 5.36 4.65
CA GLY A 42 4.60 4.64 5.84
C GLY A 42 3.35 3.77 5.65
N ALA A 43 2.89 3.55 4.42
CA ALA A 43 1.82 2.59 4.14
C ALA A 43 2.30 1.16 4.43
N ASP A 44 1.55 0.45 5.27
CA ASP A 44 1.84 -0.96 5.61
C ASP A 44 1.18 -1.92 4.61
N ILE A 45 0.01 -1.54 4.11
CA ILE A 45 -0.75 -2.26 3.08
C ILE A 45 -1.29 -1.22 2.09
N ILE A 46 -1.24 -1.55 0.81
CA ILE A 46 -1.78 -0.72 -0.27
C ILE A 46 -2.93 -1.46 -0.92
N GLU A 47 -4.10 -0.83 -0.92
CA GLU A 47 -5.28 -1.27 -1.68
C GLU A 47 -5.28 -0.53 -3.02
N LEU A 48 -5.35 -1.30 -4.12
CA LEU A 48 -5.32 -0.77 -5.47
C LEU A 48 -6.66 -1.08 -6.15
N GLY A 49 -7.47 -0.04 -6.37
CA GLY A 49 -8.70 -0.14 -7.16
C GLY A 49 -8.40 -0.19 -8.66
N MET A 50 -9.19 -0.96 -9.42
CA MET A 50 -9.05 -1.13 -10.88
C MET A 50 -10.21 -0.50 -11.64
#